data_AF-A0AAD8G3Q4-F1
#
_entry.id   AF-A0AAD8G3Q4-F1
#
_cell.length_a   1.000
_cell.length_b   1.000
_cell.length_c   1.000
_cell.angle_alpha   90.00
_cell.angle_beta   90.00
_cell.angle_gamma   90.00
#
_symmetry.space_group_name_H-M   'P 1'
#
loop_
_entity.id
_entity.type
_entity.pdbx_description
1 polymer ?
#
loop_
_entity_poly.entity_id
_entity_poly.type
_entity_poly.pdbx_seq_one_letter_code
_entity_poly.pdbx_strand_id
1 'polypeptide(L)'
;MGSFSPDSLLLPHRVWKVKFVGESVDDCGGGYSESIAEMCEELQNGLTPLLIVTPNGRDESGANRDCFLLNPTAKSPLHMNMFRFLGVLLGIAIRTGSPLSLSLAEPVWKQLAGMSLTIADLSEASTKHSFKLLF
;
A
#
# COMPACT_ATOMS: atom_id res chain seq x y z
N MET A 1 -0.31 13.14 19.42
CA MET A 1 -0.67 12.31 18.24
C MET A 1 -1.90 11.51 18.64
N GLY A 2 -3.06 11.80 18.05
CA GLY A 2 -4.31 11.13 18.42
C GLY A 2 -4.25 9.65 18.04
N SER A 3 -4.41 8.76 19.01
CA SER A 3 -4.61 7.34 18.73
C SER A 3 -5.99 7.15 18.10
N PHE A 4 -6.06 6.50 16.95
CA PHE A 4 -7.35 6.03 16.41
C PHE A 4 -7.97 5.07 17.44
N SER A 5 -9.13 5.43 18.02
CA SER A 5 -9.84 4.50 18.88
C SER A 5 -10.41 3.35 18.04
N PRO A 6 -10.42 2.11 18.55
CA PRO A 6 -10.96 0.96 17.81
C PRO A 6 -12.37 1.22 17.29
N ASP A 7 -13.21 1.89 18.08
CA ASP A 7 -14.60 2.21 17.74
C ASP A 7 -14.72 3.14 16.53
N SER A 8 -13.79 4.09 16.37
CA SER A 8 -13.76 4.97 15.20
C SER A 8 -13.46 4.20 13.93
N LEU A 9 -12.68 3.11 14.07
CA LEU A 9 -12.44 2.24 12.94
C LEU A 9 -13.72 1.50 12.55
N LEU A 10 -14.63 1.10 13.44
CA LEU A 10 -15.69 0.11 13.20
C LEU A 10 -16.90 0.53 12.35
N LEU A 11 -16.94 1.75 11.81
CA LEU A 11 -18.06 2.19 10.99
C LEU A 11 -18.16 1.36 9.67
N PRO A 12 -19.36 0.90 9.28
CA PRO A 12 -19.53 -0.14 8.25
C PRO A 12 -19.17 0.29 6.82
N HIS A 13 -19.33 1.57 6.47
CA HIS A 13 -19.07 2.08 5.12
C HIS A 13 -18.06 3.23 5.05
N ARG A 14 -17.86 3.96 6.15
CA ARG A 14 -16.98 5.14 6.18
C ARG A 14 -16.29 5.22 7.53
N VAL A 15 -14.97 5.17 7.51
CA VAL A 15 -14.17 5.07 8.74
C VAL A 15 -13.75 6.44 9.29
N TRP A 16 -13.74 7.48 8.45
CA TRP A 16 -13.50 8.86 8.85
C TRP A 16 -14.30 9.83 7.99
N LYS A 17 -14.55 11.03 8.51
CA LYS A 17 -15.14 12.13 7.76
C LYS A 17 -14.03 13.00 7.18
N VAL A 18 -14.10 13.29 5.89
CA VAL A 18 -13.16 14.16 5.20
C VAL A 18 -13.74 15.56 5.12
N LYS A 19 -12.90 16.56 5.39
CA LYS A 19 -13.18 17.97 5.18
C LYS A 19 -11.94 18.60 4.56
N PHE A 20 -11.98 18.87 3.27
CA PHE A 20 -10.90 19.60 2.61
C PHE A 20 -10.96 21.08 3.01
N VAL A 21 -9.81 21.61 3.44
CA VAL A 21 -9.73 23.00 3.91
C VAL A 21 -9.76 23.92 2.71
N GLY A 22 -10.73 24.83 2.67
CA GLY A 22 -10.92 25.76 1.56
C GLY A 22 -11.87 25.28 0.47
N GLU A 23 -12.40 24.05 0.58
CA GLU A 23 -13.39 23.50 -0.36
C GLU A 23 -14.77 23.40 0.27
N SER A 24 -15.81 23.68 -0.52
CA SER A 24 -17.20 23.50 -0.13
C SER A 24 -17.67 22.11 -0.55
N VAL A 25 -17.25 21.07 0.17
CA VAL A 25 -17.65 19.69 -0.13
C VAL A 25 -19.00 19.41 0.50
N ASP A 26 -20.00 19.14 -0.34
CA ASP A 26 -21.30 18.61 0.08
C ASP A 26 -21.19 17.09 0.30
N ASP A 27 -21.67 16.61 1.44
CA ASP A 27 -21.19 15.41 2.16
C ASP A 27 -21.64 14.04 1.58
N CYS A 28 -21.70 13.91 0.26
CA CYS A 28 -22.19 12.71 -0.45
C CYS A 28 -21.21 11.51 -0.47
N GLY A 29 -20.12 11.54 0.31
CA GLY A 29 -19.14 10.44 0.41
C GLY A 29 -18.01 10.45 -0.61
N GLY A 30 -18.03 11.37 -1.58
CA GLY A 30 -16.93 11.58 -2.53
C GLY A 30 -15.59 11.83 -1.83
N GLY A 31 -15.54 12.76 -0.87
CA GLY A 31 -14.28 13.10 -0.19
C GLY A 31 -13.62 11.95 0.55
N TYR A 32 -14.38 10.97 1.06
CA TYR A 32 -13.78 9.77 1.68
C TYR A 32 -13.05 8.93 0.62
N SER A 33 -13.74 8.59 -0.48
CA SER A 33 -13.16 7.81 -1.57
C SER A 33 -11.98 8.53 -2.23
N GLU A 34 -12.08 9.84 -2.41
CA GLU A 34 -11.02 10.70 -2.93
C GLU A 34 -9.79 10.69 -2.03
N SER A 35 -9.96 10.85 -0.71
CA SER A 35 -8.82 10.79 0.22
C SER A 35 -8.09 9.44 0.18
N ILE A 36 -8.82 8.33 -0.01
CA ILE A 36 -8.21 7.00 -0.16
C ILE A 36 -7.45 6.89 -1.49
N ALA A 37 -8.03 7.41 -2.57
CA ALA A 37 -7.39 7.42 -3.89
C ALA A 37 -6.07 8.20 -3.85
N GLU A 38 -6.07 9.40 -3.28
CA GLU A 38 -4.86 10.22 -3.10
C GLU A 38 -3.81 9.47 -2.27
N MET A 39 -4.20 8.87 -1.14
CA MET A 39 -3.28 8.06 -0.33
C MET A 39 -2.67 6.90 -1.12
N CYS A 40 -3.43 6.24 -2.00
CA CYS A 40 -2.91 5.17 -2.85
C CYS A 40 -1.96 5.69 -3.94
N GLU A 41 -2.20 6.90 -4.45
CA GLU A 41 -1.32 7.56 -5.41
C GLU A 41 0.01 7.96 -4.77
N GLU A 42 -0.01 8.58 -3.58
CA GLU A 42 1.20 8.97 -2.83
C GLU A 42 2.08 7.77 -2.45
N LEU A 43 1.45 6.61 -2.20
CA LEU A 43 2.17 5.36 -1.95
C LEU A 43 2.94 4.88 -3.20
N GLN A 44 2.42 5.14 -4.40
CA GLN A 44 2.94 4.59 -5.66
C GLN A 44 3.79 5.59 -6.47
N ASN A 45 3.67 6.89 -6.24
CA ASN A 45 4.43 7.92 -6.96
C ASN A 45 5.80 8.26 -6.33
N GLY A 46 6.17 7.59 -5.23
CA GLY A 46 7.45 7.76 -4.55
C GLY A 46 7.51 8.91 -3.53
N LEU A 47 6.39 9.57 -3.22
CA LEU A 47 6.32 10.54 -2.12
C LEU A 47 6.52 9.88 -0.76
N THR A 48 6.22 8.58 -0.64
CA THR A 48 6.53 7.78 0.54
C THR A 48 7.64 6.76 0.27
N PRO A 49 8.54 6.49 1.24
CA PRO A 49 9.62 5.54 1.07
C PRO A 49 9.20 4.08 1.31
N LEU A 50 7.89 3.77 1.32
CA LEU A 50 7.38 2.44 1.73
C LEU A 50 7.39 1.41 0.61
N LEU A 51 7.19 1.86 -0.63
CA LEU A 51 7.09 1.00 -1.79
C LEU A 51 8.25 1.25 -2.75
N ILE A 52 8.71 0.19 -3.40
CA ILE A 52 9.69 0.25 -4.49
C ILE A 52 9.10 -0.46 -5.71
N VAL A 53 9.37 0.08 -6.90
CA VAL A 53 8.99 -0.58 -8.15
C VAL A 53 9.70 -1.93 -8.24
N THR A 54 9.00 -2.95 -8.72
CA THR A 54 9.62 -4.27 -8.95
C THR A 54 10.76 -4.16 -9.98
N PRO A 55 11.86 -4.93 -9.83
CA PRO A 55 12.99 -4.91 -10.76
C PRO A 55 12.63 -5.05 -12.25
N ASN A 56 11.67 -5.91 -12.58
CA ASN A 56 11.13 -6.07 -13.95
C ASN A 56 10.42 -4.81 -14.47
N GLY A 57 9.75 -4.06 -13.58
CA GLY A 57 9.17 -2.75 -13.88
C GLY A 57 10.22 -1.67 -14.16
N ARG A 58 11.33 -1.70 -13.41
CA ARG A 58 12.47 -0.80 -13.62
C ARG A 58 13.17 -1.03 -14.96
N ASP A 59 13.28 -2.28 -15.39
CA ASP A 59 13.94 -2.67 -16.64
C ASP A 59 12.98 -2.65 -17.86
N GLU A 60 11.74 -2.18 -17.67
CA GLU A 60 10.65 -2.19 -18.67
C GLU A 60 10.48 -3.55 -19.39
N SER A 61 10.73 -4.65 -18.68
CA SER A 61 10.90 -5.98 -19.28
C SER A 61 10.01 -7.01 -18.57
N GLY A 62 9.22 -7.77 -19.34
CA GLY A 62 8.32 -8.81 -18.79
C GLY A 62 6.89 -8.34 -18.49
N ALA A 63 6.11 -9.20 -17.82
CA ALA A 63 4.76 -8.88 -17.32
C ALA A 63 4.82 -8.23 -15.93
N ASN A 64 3.73 -7.60 -15.45
CA ASN A 64 3.63 -6.99 -14.12
C ASN A 64 4.65 -5.87 -13.85
N ARG A 65 4.83 -4.96 -14.83
CA ARG A 65 5.78 -3.85 -14.78
C ARG A 65 5.35 -2.73 -13.82
N ASP A 66 4.06 -2.64 -13.56
CA ASP A 66 3.46 -1.56 -12.77
C ASP A 66 3.28 -1.98 -11.29
N CYS A 67 4.00 -3.03 -10.87
CA CYS A 67 3.87 -3.59 -9.52
C CYS A 67 4.93 -3.06 -8.55
N PHE A 68 4.56 -3.07 -7.26
CA PHE A 68 5.39 -2.58 -6.18
C PHE A 68 5.71 -3.68 -5.15
N LEU A 69 6.92 -3.61 -4.60
CA LEU A 69 7.37 -4.36 -3.42
C LEU A 69 7.44 -3.45 -2.21
N LEU A 70 7.40 -4.04 -1.01
CA LEU A 70 7.73 -3.31 0.22
C LEU A 70 9.22 -2.95 0.23
N ASN A 71 9.55 -1.73 0.62
CA ASN A 71 10.93 -1.27 0.69
C ASN A 71 11.66 -1.92 1.89
N PRO A 72 12.60 -2.86 1.68
CA PRO A 72 13.29 -3.53 2.78
C PRO A 72 14.25 -2.60 3.53
N THR A 73 14.60 -1.43 2.95
CA THR A 73 15.50 -0.45 3.58
C THR A 73 14.75 0.51 4.52
N ALA A 74 13.42 0.55 4.45
CA ALA A 74 12.59 1.45 5.24
C ALA A 74 12.42 0.95 6.69
N LYS A 75 13.50 1.04 7.49
CA LYS A 75 13.55 0.46 8.87
C LYS A 75 13.50 1.48 10.01
N SER A 76 13.38 2.78 9.71
CA SER A 76 13.32 3.82 10.75
C SER A 76 12.04 3.70 11.58
N PRO A 77 12.00 4.20 12.83
CA PRO A 77 10.77 4.22 13.62
C PRO A 77 9.60 4.91 12.91
N LEU A 78 9.89 5.97 12.13
CA LEU A 78 8.90 6.65 11.31
C LEU A 78 8.34 5.71 10.23
N HIS A 79 9.20 4.97 9.52
CA HIS A 79 8.76 4.00 8.50
C HIS A 79 7.91 2.89 9.11
N MET A 80 8.24 2.41 10.31
CA MET A 80 7.42 1.39 11.00
C MET A 80 6.01 1.92 11.34
N ASN A 81 5.90 3.20 11.71
CA ASN A 81 4.59 3.84 11.92
C ASN A 81 3.82 3.99 10.60
N MET A 82 4.50 4.35 9.52
CA MET A 82 3.91 4.42 8.18
C MET A 82 3.44 3.05 7.69
N PHE A 83 4.21 1.98 7.87
CA PHE A 83 3.79 0.61 7.56
C PHE A 83 2.59 0.16 8.42
N ARG A 84 2.58 0.53 9.71
CA ARG A 84 1.41 0.29 10.57
C ARG A 84 0.17 0.99 10.04
N PHE A 85 0.30 2.22 9.55
CA PHE A 85 -0.80 2.95 8.93
C PHE A 85 -1.27 2.30 7.62
N LEU A 86 -0.34 1.86 6.77
CA LEU A 86 -0.66 1.07 5.56
C LEU A 86 -1.44 -0.20 5.92
N GLY A 87 -1.05 -0.91 6.99
CA GLY A 87 -1.79 -2.06 7.49
C GLY A 87 -3.22 -1.71 7.95
N VAL A 88 -3.41 -0.54 8.56
CA VAL A 88 -4.75 -0.04 8.91
C VAL A 88 -5.58 0.23 7.66
N LEU A 89 -5.03 0.86 6.62
CA LEU A 89 -5.71 1.07 5.34
C LEU A 89 -6.13 -0.24 4.68
N LEU A 90 -5.23 -1.23 4.64
CA LEU A 90 -5.54 -2.56 4.11
C LEU A 90 -6.67 -3.24 4.91
N GLY A 91 -6.62 -3.15 6.24
CA GLY A 91 -7.68 -3.69 7.11
C GLY A 91 -9.04 -3.02 6.89
N ILE A 92 -9.05 -1.71 6.66
CA ILE A 92 -10.26 -0.96 6.30
C ILE A 92 -10.82 -1.47 4.98
N ALA A 93 -9.98 -1.56 3.94
CA ALA A 93 -10.38 -2.01 2.61
C ALA A 93 -11.00 -3.42 2.62
N ILE A 94 -10.38 -4.34 3.36
CA ILE A 94 -10.90 -5.71 3.55
C ILE A 94 -12.27 -5.67 4.24
N ARG A 95 -12.41 -4.89 5.31
CA ARG A 95 -13.63 -4.87 6.11
C ARG A 95 -14.79 -4.14 5.41
N THR A 96 -14.53 -3.05 4.70
CA THR A 96 -15.57 -2.30 3.98
C THR A 96 -15.88 -2.90 2.60
N GLY A 97 -15.09 -3.86 2.13
CA GLY A 97 -15.21 -4.42 0.78
C GLY A 97 -14.84 -3.41 -0.32
N SER A 98 -14.03 -2.40 0.01
CA SER A 98 -13.60 -1.34 -0.90
C SER A 98 -12.12 -1.50 -1.20
N PRO A 99 -11.73 -2.13 -2.32
CA PRO A 99 -10.33 -2.41 -2.61
C PRO A 99 -9.53 -1.12 -2.77
N LEU A 100 -8.30 -1.12 -2.25
CA LEU A 100 -7.33 -0.05 -2.51
C LEU A 100 -6.77 -0.22 -3.92
N SER A 101 -6.62 0.87 -4.66
CA SER A 101 -5.97 0.89 -5.98
C SER A 101 -4.44 0.81 -5.85
N LEU A 102 -3.95 -0.24 -5.18
CA LEU A 102 -2.53 -0.51 -4.98
C LEU A 102 -2.08 -1.70 -5.86
N SER A 103 -1.14 -1.44 -6.76
CA SER A 103 -0.55 -2.47 -7.61
C SER A 103 0.59 -3.19 -6.89
N LEU A 104 0.31 -4.00 -5.86
CA LEU A 104 1.35 -4.76 -5.16
C LEU A 104 1.67 -6.07 -5.89
N ALA A 105 2.95 -6.45 -5.94
CA ALA A 105 3.37 -7.72 -6.53
C ALA A 105 2.87 -8.93 -5.73
N GLU A 106 2.62 -10.07 -6.40
CA GLU A 106 2.12 -11.31 -5.77
C GLU A 106 2.90 -11.74 -4.52
N PRO A 107 4.25 -11.67 -4.47
CA PRO A 107 5.00 -12.03 -3.27
C PRO A 107 4.61 -11.20 -2.03
N VAL A 108 4.24 -9.93 -2.22
CA VAL A 108 3.81 -9.06 -1.10
C VAL A 108 2.51 -9.57 -0.50
N TRP A 109 1.54 -9.95 -1.33
CA TRP A 109 0.28 -10.51 -0.86
C TRP A 109 0.49 -11.84 -0.13
N LYS A 110 1.38 -12.70 -0.63
CA LYS A 110 1.76 -13.95 0.05
C LYS A 110 2.38 -13.69 1.42
N GLN A 111 3.30 -12.73 1.52
CA GLN A 111 3.89 -12.33 2.79
C GLN A 111 2.85 -11.80 3.79
N LEU A 112 1.94 -10.94 3.34
CA LEU A 112 0.85 -10.40 4.17
C LEU A 112 -0.12 -11.49 4.64
N ALA A 113 -0.35 -12.51 3.81
CA ALA A 113 -1.16 -13.68 4.17
C ALA A 113 -0.42 -14.70 5.06
N GLY A 114 0.84 -14.46 5.42
CA GLY A 114 1.66 -15.39 6.21
C GLY A 114 2.07 -16.65 5.44
N MET A 115 1.99 -16.63 4.11
CA MET A 115 2.41 -17.73 3.24
C MET A 115 3.94 -17.70 3.06
N SER A 116 4.53 -18.88 2.93
CA SER A 116 5.96 -19.02 2.63
C SER A 116 6.22 -18.66 1.16
N LEU A 117 7.23 -17.81 0.92
CA LEU A 117 7.67 -17.50 -0.43
C LEU A 117 8.51 -18.64 -1.00
N THR A 118 8.26 -18.95 -2.26
CA THR A 118 9.02 -19.93 -3.05
C THR A 118 9.97 -19.23 -4.02
N ILE A 119 10.96 -19.95 -4.53
CA ILE A 119 11.90 -19.43 -5.54
C ILE A 119 11.15 -19.03 -6.83
N ALA A 120 10.03 -19.68 -7.14
CA ALA A 120 9.20 -19.34 -8.28
C ALA A 120 8.62 -17.92 -8.15
N ASP A 121 8.18 -17.53 -6.95
CA ASP A 121 7.63 -16.19 -6.67
C ASP A 121 8.67 -15.07 -6.88
N LEU A 122 9.94 -15.39 -6.64
CA LEU A 122 11.05 -14.47 -6.86
C LEU A 122 11.38 -14.29 -8.34
N SER A 123 11.13 -15.32 -9.18
CA SER A 123 11.45 -15.27 -10.60
C SER A 123 10.54 -14.32 -11.40
N GLU A 124 9.32 -14.09 -10.90
CA GLU A 124 8.34 -13.20 -11.53
C GLU A 124 8.56 -11.73 -11.12
N ALA A 125 8.95 -11.50 -9.86
CA ALA A 125 9.25 -10.16 -9.36
C ALA A 125 10.69 -9.68 -9.68
N SER A 126 11.60 -10.58 -10.05
CA SER A 126 13.01 -10.26 -10.27
C SER A 126 13.54 -10.84 -11.58
N THR A 127 14.00 -9.97 -12.49
CA THR A 127 14.93 -10.38 -13.55
C THR A 127 16.17 -11.00 -12.88
N LYS A 128 16.72 -12.07 -13.45
CA LYS A 128 17.75 -12.98 -12.87
C LYS A 128 19.03 -12.33 -12.30
N HIS A 129 19.23 -11.02 -12.45
CA HIS A 129 20.41 -10.28 -11.99
C HIS A 129 20.27 -9.65 -10.60
N SER A 130 19.06 -9.49 -10.04
CA SER A 130 18.84 -8.76 -8.78
C SER A 130 18.99 -9.62 -7.51
N PHE A 131 19.18 -10.95 -7.66
CA PHE A 131 19.43 -11.87 -6.53
C PHE A 131 20.68 -11.52 -5.71
N LYS A 132 21.59 -10.70 -6.27
CA LYS A 132 22.84 -10.29 -5.61
C LYS A 132 22.68 -9.09 -4.66
N LEU A 133 21.50 -8.46 -4.61
CA LEU A 133 21.26 -7.25 -3.82
C LEU A 133 20.37 -7.46 -2.59
N LEU A 134 19.87 -8.67 -2.36
CA LEU A 134 18.99 -9.01 -1.23
C LEU A 134 19.66 -9.86 -0.13
N PHE A 135 20.98 -10.11 -0.23
CA PHE A 135 21.81 -10.71 0.81
C PHE A 135 23.05 -9.87 1.09
#